data_AF-A0A661BQF1-F1
#
_entry.id   AF-A0A661BQF1-F1
#
_cell.length_a   1.000
_cell.length_b   1.000
_cell.length_c   1.000
_cell.angle_alpha   90.00
_cell.angle_beta   90.00
_cell.angle_gamma   90.00
#
_symmetry.space_group_name_H-M   'P 1'
#
loop_
_entity.id
_entity.type
_entity.pdbx_description
1 polymer ?
#
loop_
_entity_poly.entity_id
_entity_poly.type
_entity_poly.pdbx_seq_one_letter_code
_entity_poly.pdbx_strand_id
1 'polypeptide(L)'
;MSLEQIYTSGTRMIGNRSVLLSGFILTLLLTTTAFAEDYDKGHGGDGFRETAMNYENRAKKYEEKGFSDIAAIYTRMAEIKRRAGSLADQGRWDDIDWSEYEELDEKLTKIYESMKHKK
;
A
#
# COMPACT_ATOMS: atom_id res chain seq x y z
N MET A 1 -46.82 -34.61 -2.10
CA MET A 1 -46.48 -35.69 -1.16
C MET A 1 -45.82 -36.80 -1.99
N SER A 2 -44.63 -37.23 -1.58
CA SER A 2 -43.56 -37.90 -2.34
C SER A 2 -43.95 -39.07 -3.24
N LEU A 3 -43.20 -39.24 -4.33
CA LEU A 3 -42.82 -40.55 -4.86
C LEU A 3 -41.34 -40.56 -5.25
N GLU A 4 -40.60 -41.26 -4.39
CA GLU A 4 -39.31 -41.91 -4.58
C GLU A 4 -39.13 -42.62 -5.93
N GLN A 5 -37.84 -42.77 -6.29
CA GLN A 5 -37.25 -43.79 -7.17
C GLN A 5 -37.39 -43.61 -8.69
N ILE A 6 -36.23 -43.51 -9.36
CA ILE A 6 -35.76 -44.54 -10.30
C ILE A 6 -34.22 -44.44 -10.40
N TYR A 7 -33.57 -45.47 -9.88
CA TYR A 7 -32.23 -45.92 -10.25
C TYR A 7 -32.42 -46.87 -11.44
N THR A 8 -31.66 -46.74 -12.53
CA THR A 8 -31.16 -47.88 -13.32
C THR A 8 -30.21 -47.43 -14.44
N SER A 9 -28.93 -47.77 -14.25
CA SER A 9 -28.12 -48.62 -15.13
C SER A 9 -28.17 -48.40 -16.65
N GLY A 10 -27.04 -47.93 -17.19
CA GLY A 10 -26.80 -47.89 -18.64
C GLY A 10 -25.32 -47.85 -19.02
N THR A 11 -24.46 -48.65 -18.39
CA THR A 11 -23.08 -48.88 -18.85
C THR A 11 -23.10 -49.76 -20.11
N ARG A 12 -22.83 -49.16 -21.27
CA ARG A 12 -22.33 -49.88 -22.45
C ARG A 12 -20.93 -49.37 -22.77
N MET A 13 -19.96 -50.24 -22.51
CA MET A 13 -18.64 -50.22 -23.14
C MET A 13 -18.71 -50.61 -24.62
N ILE A 14 -17.58 -50.45 -25.31
CA ILE A 14 -17.20 -50.74 -26.71
C ILE A 14 -17.04 -49.40 -27.46
N GLY A 15 -15.88 -49.01 -28.00
CA GLY A 15 -14.60 -49.67 -28.16
C GLY A 15 -13.79 -48.88 -29.19
N ASN A 16 -12.48 -48.82 -28.97
CA ASN A 16 -11.37 -48.50 -29.88
C ASN A 16 -11.64 -47.71 -31.18
N ARG A 17 -10.97 -46.56 -31.31
CA ARG A 17 -10.00 -46.32 -32.39
C ARG A 17 -9.16 -45.06 -32.16
N SER A 18 -7.86 -45.27 -32.15
CA SER A 18 -6.81 -44.26 -32.23
C SER A 18 -7.02 -43.29 -33.39
N VAL A 19 -6.89 -41.99 -33.14
CA VAL A 19 -6.36 -41.01 -34.11
C VAL A 19 -5.55 -39.96 -33.35
N LEU A 20 -4.24 -40.00 -33.56
CA LEU A 20 -3.30 -38.90 -33.36
C LEU A 20 -3.75 -37.71 -34.22
N LEU A 21 -3.72 -36.47 -33.73
CA LEU A 21 -3.07 -35.34 -34.39
C LEU A 21 -3.35 -34.00 -33.68
N SER A 22 -2.26 -33.27 -33.47
CA SER A 22 -2.07 -31.81 -33.54
C SER A 22 -3.23 -30.88 -33.13
N GLY A 23 -2.98 -30.11 -32.07
CA GLY A 23 -3.77 -28.93 -31.73
C GLY A 23 -3.05 -28.03 -30.73
N PHE A 24 -1.94 -27.44 -31.14
CA PHE A 24 -1.29 -26.34 -30.43
C PHE A 24 -2.25 -25.13 -30.50
N ILE A 25 -3.14 -24.98 -29.53
CA ILE A 25 -3.97 -23.77 -29.39
C ILE A 25 -3.56 -23.06 -28.10
N LEU A 26 -2.56 -22.21 -28.29
CA LEU A 26 -2.16 -21.10 -27.43
C LEU A 26 -3.31 -20.08 -27.42
N THR A 27 -4.27 -20.21 -26.50
CA THR A 27 -5.25 -19.14 -26.24
C THR A 27 -4.74 -18.25 -25.12
N LEU A 28 -3.85 -17.34 -25.52
CA LEU A 28 -3.42 -16.18 -24.74
C LEU A 28 -4.61 -15.22 -24.58
N LEU A 29 -5.49 -15.48 -23.62
CA LEU A 29 -6.50 -14.50 -23.17
C LEU A 29 -5.79 -13.49 -22.25
N LEU A 30 -5.07 -12.54 -22.86
CA LEU A 30 -4.73 -11.28 -22.21
C LEU A 30 -6.02 -10.46 -22.09
N THR A 31 -6.81 -10.71 -21.05
CA THR A 31 -7.79 -9.74 -20.57
C THR A 31 -7.02 -8.63 -19.87
N THR A 32 -6.66 -7.58 -20.61
CA THR A 32 -6.26 -6.31 -20.02
C THR A 32 -7.49 -5.71 -19.34
N THR A 33 -7.65 -5.96 -18.04
CA THR A 33 -8.54 -5.16 -17.21
C THR A 33 -7.97 -3.76 -17.19
N ALA A 34 -8.50 -2.89 -18.05
CA ALA A 34 -8.35 -1.46 -17.93
C ALA A 34 -9.09 -1.05 -16.65
N PHE A 35 -8.37 -1.00 -15.54
CA PHE A 35 -8.80 -0.31 -14.33
C PHE A 35 -8.75 1.20 -14.64
N ALA A 36 -9.78 1.70 -15.33
CA ALA A 36 -10.12 3.11 -15.27
C ALA A 36 -10.94 3.31 -14.00
N GLU A 37 -10.25 3.28 -12.85
CA GLU A 37 -10.85 3.71 -11.60
C GLU A 37 -10.79 5.23 -11.55
N ASP A 38 -11.93 5.84 -11.87
CA ASP A 38 -12.23 7.24 -11.65
C ASP A 38 -12.32 7.48 -10.13
N TYR A 39 -11.17 7.51 -9.47
CA TYR A 39 -11.06 7.90 -8.06
C TYR A 39 -11.13 9.42 -7.97
N ASP A 40 -12.05 9.89 -7.14
CA ASP A 40 -12.26 11.27 -6.73
C ASP A 40 -10.93 12.03 -6.61
N LYS A 41 -10.79 13.15 -7.33
CA LYS A 41 -9.53 13.84 -7.67
C LYS A 41 -8.86 14.54 -6.47
N GLY A 42 -8.48 13.79 -5.45
CA GLY A 42 -7.44 14.21 -4.51
C GLY A 42 -6.10 14.24 -5.24
N HIS A 43 -5.29 15.27 -5.02
CA HIS A 43 -3.91 15.26 -5.51
C HIS A 43 -3.16 14.19 -4.70
N GLY A 44 -2.37 13.35 -5.36
CA GLY A 44 -1.65 12.24 -4.70
C GLY A 44 -0.84 12.67 -3.47
N GLY A 45 -0.42 13.93 -3.42
CA GLY A 45 0.31 14.53 -2.30
C GLY A 45 -0.51 15.05 -1.12
N ASP A 46 -1.86 15.00 -1.14
CA ASP A 46 -2.71 15.66 -0.13
C ASP A 46 -2.47 15.14 1.29
N GLY A 47 -2.48 13.82 1.48
CA GLY A 47 -2.21 13.20 2.78
C GLY A 47 -0.80 13.48 3.30
N PHE A 48 0.18 13.64 2.42
CA PHE A 48 1.54 13.99 2.82
C PHE A 48 1.61 15.43 3.32
N ARG A 49 0.92 16.37 2.66
CA ARG A 49 0.87 17.78 3.07
C ARG A 49 0.11 17.95 4.39
N GLU A 50 -0.96 17.21 4.61
CA GLU A 50 -1.64 17.16 5.91
C GLU A 50 -0.72 16.66 7.02
N THR A 51 0.01 15.56 6.77
CA THR A 51 0.96 15.01 7.74
C THR A 51 2.09 15.99 8.05
N ALA A 52 2.61 16.70 7.04
CA ALA A 52 3.63 17.73 7.23
C ALA A 52 3.14 18.85 8.18
N MET A 53 1.92 19.33 8.00
CA MET A 53 1.32 20.33 8.90
C MET A 53 1.18 19.79 10.33
N ASN A 54 0.84 18.51 10.50
CA ASN A 54 0.79 17.90 11.84
C ASN A 54 2.17 17.93 12.51
N TYR A 55 3.23 17.57 11.78
CA TYR A 55 4.58 17.61 12.32
C TYR A 55 5.05 19.02 12.66
N GLU A 56 4.73 20.04 11.86
CA GLU A 56 5.05 21.43 12.22
C GLU A 56 4.36 21.88 13.49
N ASN A 57 3.08 21.51 13.64
CA ASN A 57 2.34 21.79 14.87
C ASN A 57 2.97 21.08 16.08
N ARG A 58 3.50 19.86 15.91
CA ARG A 58 4.25 19.16 16.96
C ARG A 58 5.59 19.85 17.24
N ALA A 59 6.34 20.21 16.20
CA ALA A 59 7.61 20.90 16.33
C ALA A 59 7.45 22.17 17.17
N LYS A 60 6.47 23.01 16.84
CA LYS A 60 6.13 24.21 17.61
C LYS A 60 5.81 23.91 19.08
N LYS A 61 4.98 22.88 19.34
CA LYS A 61 4.64 22.47 20.72
C LYS A 61 5.85 21.99 21.52
N TYR A 62 6.82 21.35 20.88
CA TYR A 62 8.05 20.90 21.56
C TYR A 62 9.03 22.04 21.76
N GLU A 63 9.11 22.97 20.81
CA GLU A 63 9.89 24.20 20.92
C GLU A 63 9.40 25.06 22.09
N GLU A 64 8.09 25.27 22.22
CA GLU A 64 7.45 26.00 23.34
C GLU A 64 7.75 25.37 24.71
N LYS A 65 8.07 24.07 24.74
CA LYS A 65 8.44 23.32 25.95
C LYS A 65 9.95 23.25 26.19
N GLY A 66 10.76 23.86 25.32
CA GLY A 66 12.23 23.84 25.41
C GLY A 66 12.87 22.53 24.94
N PHE A 67 12.15 21.69 24.20
CA PHE A 67 12.67 20.45 23.61
C PHE A 67 13.09 20.66 22.15
N SER A 68 14.10 21.51 21.94
CA SER A 68 14.58 21.91 20.60
C SER A 68 14.99 20.74 19.71
N ASP A 69 15.58 19.70 20.29
CA ASP A 69 16.02 18.51 19.52
C ASP A 69 14.82 17.76 18.93
N ILE A 70 13.74 17.59 19.71
CA ILE A 70 12.51 16.96 19.26
C ILE A 70 11.81 17.85 18.21
N ALA A 71 11.84 19.17 18.41
CA ALA A 71 11.27 20.11 17.47
C ALA A 71 11.98 20.06 16.11
N ALA A 72 13.31 20.02 16.10
CA ALA A 72 14.11 19.89 14.88
C ALA A 72 13.83 18.59 14.12
N ILE A 73 13.68 17.46 14.83
CA ILE A 73 13.31 16.17 14.22
C ILE A 73 11.95 16.29 13.51
N TYR A 74 10.92 16.82 14.18
CA TYR A 74 9.61 16.97 13.57
C TYR A 74 9.61 17.92 12.37
N THR A 75 10.35 19.03 12.45
CA THR A 75 10.53 19.95 11.32
C THR A 75 11.09 19.21 10.11
N ARG A 76 12.12 18.37 10.31
CA ARG A 76 12.71 17.60 9.22
C ARG A 76 11.77 16.54 8.65
N MET A 77 11.00 15.86 9.50
CA MET A 77 9.96 14.92 9.07
C MET A 77 8.87 15.63 8.22
N ALA A 78 8.50 16.86 8.57
CA ALA A 78 7.57 17.67 7.78
C ALA A 78 8.11 17.98 6.37
N GLU A 79 9.39 18.35 6.26
CA GLU A 79 10.05 18.58 4.97
C GLU A 79 10.06 17.33 4.10
N ILE A 80 10.39 16.16 4.67
CA ILE A 80 10.36 14.88 3.94
C ILE A 80 8.96 14.61 3.41
N LYS A 81 7.92 14.78 4.24
CA LYS A 81 6.52 14.59 3.79
C LYS A 81 6.15 15.58 2.69
N ARG A 82 6.57 16.85 2.74
CA ARG A 82 6.34 17.77 1.62
C ARG A 82 6.99 17.30 0.32
N ARG A 83 8.24 16.86 0.37
CA ARG A 83 8.94 16.32 -0.81
C ARG A 83 8.22 15.09 -1.36
N ALA A 84 7.80 14.17 -0.49
CA ALA A 84 6.99 13.01 -0.86
C ALA A 84 5.67 13.44 -1.53
N GLY A 85 5.00 14.46 -0.99
CA GLY A 85 3.82 15.09 -1.59
C GLY A 85 4.07 15.57 -3.01
N SER A 86 5.15 16.31 -3.23
CA SER A 86 5.50 16.81 -4.58
C SER A 86 5.83 15.69 -5.56
N LEU A 87 6.45 14.60 -5.12
CA LEU A 87 6.74 13.43 -5.97
C LEU A 87 5.45 12.65 -6.29
N ALA A 88 4.58 12.46 -5.31
CA ALA A 88 3.27 11.84 -5.49
C ALA A 88 2.38 12.63 -6.46
N ASP A 89 2.40 13.96 -6.39
CA ASP A 89 1.70 14.84 -7.33
C ASP A 89 2.22 14.66 -8.79
N GLN A 90 3.47 14.21 -8.96
CA GLN A 90 4.07 13.87 -10.25
C GLN A 90 3.86 12.41 -10.67
N GLY A 91 3.16 11.60 -9.85
CA GLY A 91 3.03 10.15 -10.05
C GLY A 91 4.32 9.37 -9.79
N ARG A 92 5.34 9.99 -9.19
CA ARG A 92 6.67 9.42 -8.93
C ARG A 92 6.73 8.76 -7.55
N TRP A 93 5.83 7.82 -7.32
CA TRP A 93 5.69 7.14 -6.02
C TRP A 93 6.94 6.33 -5.63
N ASP A 94 7.58 5.68 -6.60
CA ASP A 94 8.77 4.86 -6.40
C ASP A 94 10.04 5.67 -6.11
N ASP A 95 10.01 6.98 -6.39
CA ASP A 95 11.15 7.89 -6.15
C ASP A 95 11.14 8.48 -4.73
N ILE A 96 10.13 8.15 -3.92
CA ILE A 96 10.03 8.65 -2.54
C ILE A 96 10.97 7.84 -1.64
N ASP A 97 12.06 8.47 -1.22
CA ASP A 97 13.00 7.92 -0.25
C ASP A 97 12.53 8.17 1.19
N TRP A 98 12.38 7.08 1.95
CA TRP A 98 11.95 7.08 3.35
C TRP A 98 13.08 6.87 4.36
N SER A 99 14.32 6.63 3.90
CA SER A 99 15.44 6.25 4.77
C SER A 99 15.69 7.29 5.87
N GLU A 100 15.72 8.57 5.51
CA GLU A 100 15.89 9.66 6.47
C GLU A 100 14.71 9.74 7.46
N TYR A 101 13.49 9.46 6.99
CA TYR A 101 12.30 9.49 7.85
C TYR A 101 12.37 8.38 8.90
N GLU A 102 12.76 7.16 8.51
CA GLU A 102 12.88 6.01 9.42
C GLU A 102 13.95 6.28 10.49
N GLU A 103 15.11 6.82 10.10
CA GLU A 103 16.15 7.21 11.06
C GLU A 103 15.66 8.25 12.08
N LEU A 104 14.87 9.22 11.64
CA LEU A 104 14.32 10.27 12.48
C LEU A 104 13.26 9.71 13.45
N ASP A 105 12.41 8.80 12.98
CA ASP A 105 11.41 8.12 13.80
C ASP A 105 12.07 7.24 14.89
N GLU A 106 13.15 6.53 14.54
CA GLU A 106 13.95 5.81 15.52
C GLU A 106 14.58 6.72 16.57
N LYS A 107 15.19 7.84 16.13
CA LYS A 107 15.79 8.84 17.04
C LYS A 107 14.73 9.37 18.01
N LEU A 108 13.54 9.69 17.49
CA LEU A 108 12.43 10.18 18.28
C LEU A 108 11.96 9.15 19.32
N THR A 109 11.85 7.88 18.92
CA THR A 109 11.49 6.76 19.81
C THR A 109 12.49 6.61 20.95
N LYS A 110 13.79 6.59 20.64
CA LYS A 110 14.88 6.50 21.65
C LYS A 110 14.82 7.66 22.65
N ILE A 111 14.54 8.89 22.18
CA ILE A 111 14.36 10.05 23.05
C ILE A 111 13.19 9.82 24.01
N TYR A 112 12.02 9.40 23.51
CA TYR A 112 10.85 9.17 24.37
C TYR A 112 11.06 8.06 25.41
N GLU A 113 11.72 6.96 25.03
CA GLU A 113 12.10 5.89 25.96
C GLU A 113 13.00 6.44 27.07
N SER A 114 14.02 7.22 26.71
CA SER A 114 14.94 7.82 27.68
C SER A 114 14.23 8.78 28.66
N MET A 115 13.21 9.51 28.19
CA MET A 115 12.41 10.40 29.04
C MET A 115 11.50 9.62 29.99
N LYS A 116 10.97 8.48 29.57
CA LYS A 116 10.11 7.62 30.39
C LYS A 116 10.87 7.03 31.58
N HIS A 117 12.13 6.64 31.39
CA HIS A 117 12.96 6.04 32.44
C HIS A 117 13.57 7.04 33.44
N LYS A 118 13.52 8.35 33.14
CA LYS A 118 14.02 9.41 34.05
C LYS A 118 12.98 9.90 35.06
N LYS A 119 11.73 9.40 35.00
CA LYS A 119 10.63 9.76 35.89
C LYS A 119 10.55 8.80 37.08
#